data_AF-A0A085W867-F1
#
_entry.id   AF-A0A085W867-F1
#
_cell.length_a   1.000
_cell.length_b   1.000
_cell.length_c   1.000
_cell.angle_alpha   90.00
_cell.angle_beta   90.00
_cell.angle_gamma   90.00
#
_symmetry.space_group_name_H-M   'P 1'
#
loop_
_entity.id
_entity.type
_entity.pdbx_description
1 polymer ?
#
loop_
_entity_poly.entity_id
_entity_poly.type
_entity_poly.pdbx_seq_one_letter_code
_entity_poly.pdbx_strand_id
1 'polypeptide(L)'
;MRVRASLALLLAATGCSTTYKVPPAEISRLNGWFVPDLVKRTPGDGRLEDPSTVQLRDVEGRTHPFTEDTPLVLVQRDGSVISEKFLDVSVDGQHFRGVPQDAFRRTVEVPLGEVQSAGIQEVSVGRTALLLSGIGAVVVGALIGAKLAIGDVPRKPAGDPCGDVGCPF
;
A
#
# COMPACT_ATOMS: atom_id res chain seq x y z
N MET A 1 11.95 -9.86 30.24
CA MET A 1 12.44 -9.52 28.88
C MET A 1 11.57 -10.21 27.82
N ARG A 2 10.46 -9.62 27.38
CA ARG A 2 9.61 -10.16 26.28
C ARG A 2 8.87 -9.04 25.55
N VAL A 3 9.61 -8.09 24.98
CA VAL A 3 9.06 -7.08 24.05
C VAL A 3 10.08 -6.87 22.94
N ARG A 4 10.23 -7.86 22.06
CA ARG A 4 11.08 -7.72 20.85
C ARG A 4 10.49 -8.36 19.58
N ALA A 5 9.31 -8.99 19.66
CA ALA A 5 8.69 -9.62 18.48
C ALA A 5 7.82 -8.67 17.65
N SER A 6 7.44 -7.51 18.19
CA SER A 6 6.45 -6.62 17.55
C SER A 6 7.04 -5.67 16.50
N LEU A 7 8.38 -5.53 16.43
CA LEU A 7 9.01 -4.56 15.54
C LEU A 7 9.22 -5.09 14.12
N ALA A 8 9.38 -6.41 13.93
CA ALA A 8 9.65 -6.99 12.62
C ALA A 8 8.41 -7.02 11.70
N LEU A 9 7.20 -7.01 12.26
CA LEU A 9 5.96 -7.03 11.48
C LEU A 9 5.67 -5.69 10.78
N LEU A 10 6.17 -4.57 11.34
CA LEU A 10 5.96 -3.23 10.79
C LEU A 10 6.87 -2.93 9.59
N LEU A 11 8.05 -3.54 9.48
CA LEU A 11 8.97 -3.34 8.35
C LEU A 11 8.54 -4.08 7.07
N ALA A 12 7.67 -5.08 7.16
CA ALA A 12 7.19 -5.83 6.00
C ALA A 12 6.08 -5.11 5.21
N ALA A 13 5.45 -4.08 5.78
CA ALA A 13 4.32 -3.38 5.16
C ALA A 13 4.76 -2.26 4.18
N THR A 14 6.00 -1.78 4.26
CA THR A 14 6.49 -0.66 3.43
C THR A 14 7.01 -1.10 2.05
N GLY A 15 7.01 -2.39 1.74
CA GLY A 15 7.62 -2.94 0.51
C GLY A 15 6.65 -3.24 -0.65
N CYS A 16 5.35 -2.99 -0.50
CA CYS A 16 4.34 -3.54 -1.41
C CYS A 16 3.86 -2.59 -2.53
N SER A 17 4.27 -1.33 -2.49
CA SER A 17 3.90 -0.34 -3.50
C SER A 17 5.10 0.51 -3.91
N THR A 18 5.28 0.72 -5.21
CA THR A 18 6.27 1.66 -5.75
C THR A 18 5.54 2.93 -6.17
N THR A 19 5.96 4.09 -5.66
CA THR A 19 5.45 5.37 -6.13
C THR A 19 6.45 6.01 -7.08
N TYR A 20 6.06 6.22 -8.34
CA TYR A 20 6.87 6.93 -9.32
C TYR A 20 6.52 8.40 -9.31
N LYS A 21 7.52 9.26 -9.18
CA LYS A 21 7.32 10.71 -9.18
C LYS A 21 7.08 11.19 -10.60
N VAL A 22 6.01 11.94 -10.79
CA VAL A 22 5.58 12.48 -12.08
C VAL A 22 5.77 14.00 -12.05
N PRO A 23 6.42 14.60 -13.05
CA PRO A 23 6.56 16.05 -13.16
C PRO A 23 5.19 16.74 -13.22
N PRO A 24 5.03 17.95 -12.65
CA PRO A 24 3.75 18.68 -12.70
C PRO A 24 3.20 18.89 -14.12
N ALA A 25 4.09 19.05 -15.12
CA ALA A 25 3.68 19.19 -16.52
C ALA A 25 2.93 17.97 -17.07
N GLU A 26 3.24 16.77 -16.56
CA GLU A 26 2.58 15.53 -16.96
C GLU A 26 1.18 15.41 -16.31
N ILE A 27 0.94 16.05 -15.17
CA ILE A 27 -0.38 16.07 -14.53
C ILE A 27 -1.43 16.78 -15.39
N SER A 28 -1.04 17.84 -16.10
CA SER A 28 -1.92 18.52 -17.06
C SER A 28 -2.39 17.61 -18.21
N ARG A 29 -1.67 16.51 -18.49
CA ARG A 29 -2.08 15.53 -19.51
C ARG A 29 -3.24 14.65 -19.06
N LEU A 30 -3.55 14.63 -17.76
CA LEU A 30 -4.73 13.96 -17.21
C LEU A 30 -6.00 14.80 -17.38
N ASN A 31 -5.92 16.03 -17.91
CA ASN A 31 -7.10 16.86 -18.10
C ASN A 31 -8.10 16.20 -19.06
N GLY A 32 -9.31 15.92 -18.55
CA GLY A 32 -10.36 15.28 -19.33
C GLY A 32 -10.21 13.76 -19.40
N TRP A 33 -9.35 13.15 -18.57
CA TRP A 33 -9.31 11.71 -18.40
C TRP A 33 -10.55 11.24 -17.62
N PHE A 34 -11.19 10.17 -18.08
CA PHE A 34 -12.36 9.60 -17.39
C PHE A 34 -12.57 8.14 -17.75
N VAL A 35 -13.35 7.44 -16.93
CA VAL A 35 -13.80 6.08 -17.17
C VAL A 35 -15.24 6.08 -17.71
N PRO A 36 -15.47 5.73 -18.99
CA PRO A 36 -16.80 5.81 -19.60
C PRO A 36 -17.82 4.88 -18.94
N ASP A 37 -17.43 3.64 -18.59
CA ASP A 37 -18.36 2.62 -18.08
C ASP A 37 -18.81 2.87 -16.63
N LEU A 38 -18.03 3.65 -15.87
CA LEU A 38 -18.29 3.93 -14.45
C LEU A 38 -18.87 5.33 -14.22
N VAL A 39 -18.79 6.23 -15.20
CA VAL A 39 -19.37 7.56 -15.14
C VAL A 39 -20.65 7.57 -16.00
N LYS A 40 -21.81 7.39 -15.37
CA LYS A 40 -23.12 7.56 -16.05
C LYS A 40 -23.23 9.01 -16.57
N ARG A 41 -23.05 9.23 -17.87
CA ARG A 41 -23.17 10.56 -18.48
C ARG A 41 -24.49 10.74 -19.23
N THR A 42 -24.98 11.97 -19.21
CA THR A 42 -26.08 12.44 -20.06
C THR A 42 -25.53 12.66 -21.48
N PRO A 43 -26.16 12.09 -22.53
CA PRO A 43 -25.69 12.27 -23.91
C PRO A 43 -25.68 13.76 -24.30
N GLY A 44 -24.54 14.28 -24.78
CA GLY A 44 -24.44 15.63 -25.37
C GLY A 44 -23.34 16.56 -24.84
N ASP A 45 -22.45 16.11 -23.95
CA ASP A 45 -21.40 16.94 -23.33
C ASP A 45 -20.12 17.11 -24.18
N GLY A 46 -20.06 16.52 -25.38
CA GLY A 46 -19.01 16.78 -26.38
C GLY A 46 -17.58 16.36 -25.97
N ARG A 47 -17.42 15.53 -24.93
CA ARG A 47 -16.11 15.02 -24.51
C ARG A 47 -15.78 13.71 -25.22
N LEU A 48 -14.55 13.64 -25.77
CA LEU A 48 -13.98 12.53 -26.54
C LEU A 48 -14.26 11.16 -25.91
N GLU A 49 -14.72 10.21 -26.72
CA GLU A 49 -15.22 8.88 -26.33
C GLU A 49 -14.16 7.93 -25.75
N ASP A 50 -12.87 8.29 -25.69
CA ASP A 50 -11.85 7.34 -25.21
C ASP A 50 -10.60 8.03 -24.67
N PRO A 51 -10.37 7.97 -23.34
CA PRO A 51 -9.01 7.77 -22.86
C PRO A 51 -8.97 6.66 -21.82
N SER A 52 -9.20 5.42 -22.25
CA SER A 52 -9.05 4.21 -21.41
C SER A 52 -7.66 4.06 -20.75
N THR A 53 -6.62 4.73 -21.25
CA THR A 53 -5.28 4.78 -20.60
C THR A 53 -4.49 6.02 -21.03
N VAL A 54 -3.88 6.73 -20.07
CA VAL A 54 -2.95 7.84 -20.34
C VAL A 54 -1.53 7.45 -19.93
N GLN A 55 -0.57 7.64 -20.84
CA GLN A 55 0.83 7.34 -20.60
C GLN A 55 1.54 8.53 -19.94
N LEU A 56 1.87 8.44 -18.66
CA LEU A 56 2.58 9.48 -17.91
C LEU A 56 4.07 9.19 -17.85
N ARG A 57 4.90 10.24 -17.93
CA ARG A 57 6.35 10.11 -17.78
C ARG A 57 6.80 10.42 -16.36
N ASP A 58 7.64 9.58 -15.77
CA ASP A 58 8.28 9.86 -14.49
C ASP A 58 9.50 10.81 -14.65
N VAL A 59 10.06 11.25 -13.51
CA VAL A 59 11.25 12.12 -13.49
C VAL A 59 12.50 11.45 -14.04
N GLU A 60 12.55 10.12 -14.10
CA GLU A 60 13.63 9.35 -14.74
C GLU A 60 13.40 9.15 -16.25
N GLY A 61 12.29 9.68 -16.79
CA GLY A 61 11.96 9.61 -18.21
C GLY A 61 11.26 8.31 -18.64
N ARG A 62 10.91 7.41 -17.72
CA ARG A 62 10.17 6.18 -18.00
C ARG A 62 8.68 6.46 -18.09
N THR A 63 7.99 5.70 -18.92
CA THR A 63 6.56 5.87 -19.15
C THR A 63 5.78 4.81 -18.39
N HIS A 64 4.70 5.23 -17.75
CA HIS A 64 3.83 4.39 -16.94
C HIS A 64 2.37 4.61 -17.31
N PRO A 65 1.54 3.56 -17.38
CA PRO A 65 0.12 3.69 -17.66
C PRO A 65 -0.65 4.22 -16.44
N PHE A 66 -1.43 5.26 -16.67
CA PHE A 66 -2.46 5.73 -15.76
C PHE A 66 -3.82 5.19 -16.21
N THR A 67 -4.44 4.39 -15.32
CA THR A 67 -5.75 3.76 -15.51
C THR A 67 -6.59 3.98 -14.24
N GLU A 68 -7.86 3.54 -14.27
CA GLU A 68 -8.75 3.57 -13.10
C GLU A 68 -8.22 2.84 -11.87
N ASP A 69 -7.31 1.89 -12.09
CA ASP A 69 -6.71 1.09 -11.04
C ASP A 69 -5.43 1.67 -10.45
N THR A 70 -4.87 2.71 -11.06
CA THR A 70 -3.63 3.34 -10.63
C THR A 70 -3.95 4.48 -9.66
N PRO A 71 -3.60 4.37 -8.36
CA PRO A 71 -3.75 5.49 -7.44
C PRO A 71 -2.84 6.64 -7.87
N LEU A 72 -3.41 7.84 -7.94
CA LEU A 72 -2.67 9.08 -8.08
C LEU A 72 -2.37 9.64 -6.69
N VAL A 73 -1.09 9.93 -6.47
CA VAL A 73 -0.57 10.49 -5.23
C VAL A 73 -0.27 11.96 -5.46
N LEU A 74 -0.91 12.85 -4.70
CA LEU A 74 -0.63 14.28 -4.66
C LEU A 74 -0.06 14.63 -3.30
N VAL A 75 1.15 15.18 -3.28
CA VAL A 75 1.79 15.69 -2.07
C VAL A 75 1.67 17.21 -2.10
N GLN A 76 0.97 17.75 -1.11
CA GLN A 76 0.77 19.18 -0.94
C GLN A 76 1.94 19.81 -0.17
N ARG A 77 2.09 21.14 -0.30
CA ARG A 77 3.17 21.91 0.35
C ARG A 77 3.12 21.88 1.88
N ASP A 78 1.95 21.69 2.46
CA ASP A 78 1.75 21.51 3.90
C ASP A 78 2.16 20.11 4.39
N GLY A 79 2.57 19.21 3.48
CA GLY A 79 2.91 17.83 3.75
C GLY A 79 1.73 16.86 3.71
N SER A 80 0.51 17.35 3.46
CA SER A 80 -0.67 16.51 3.30
C SER A 80 -0.53 15.66 2.04
N VAL A 81 -0.86 14.37 2.17
CA VAL A 81 -0.79 13.40 1.06
C VAL A 81 -2.19 12.91 0.73
N ILE A 82 -2.57 13.08 -0.53
CA ILE A 82 -3.77 12.50 -1.11
C ILE A 82 -3.32 11.33 -1.98
N SER A 83 -3.89 10.15 -1.78
CA SER A 83 -3.56 8.95 -2.55
C SER A 83 -4.86 8.22 -2.87
N GLU A 84 -5.39 8.43 -4.06
CA GLU A 84 -6.73 7.96 -4.43
C GLU A 84 -6.76 7.44 -5.87
N LYS A 85 -7.66 6.49 -6.12
CA LYS A 85 -8.05 6.08 -7.47
C LYS A 85 -9.17 6.99 -7.95
N PHE A 86 -9.10 7.44 -9.19
CA PHE A 86 -10.05 8.39 -9.76
C PHE A 86 -10.86 7.77 -10.91
N LEU A 87 -12.08 8.26 -11.11
CA LEU A 87 -12.97 7.93 -12.25
C LEU A 87 -13.05 9.05 -13.28
N ASP A 88 -12.74 10.27 -12.87
CA ASP A 88 -12.70 11.47 -13.70
C ASP A 88 -11.64 12.41 -13.14
N VAL A 89 -10.79 12.94 -14.01
CA VAL A 89 -9.75 13.90 -13.69
C VAL A 89 -9.85 15.07 -14.66
N SER A 90 -9.96 16.27 -14.11
CA SER A 90 -9.94 17.52 -14.85
C SER A 90 -8.88 18.43 -14.25
N VAL A 91 -8.09 19.07 -15.11
CA VAL A 91 -6.99 19.96 -14.71
C VAL A 91 -7.12 21.24 -15.53
N ASP A 92 -7.53 22.34 -14.89
CA ASP A 92 -7.84 23.62 -15.57
C ASP A 92 -6.67 24.61 -15.54
N GLY A 93 -5.45 24.12 -15.31
CA GLY A 93 -4.22 24.92 -15.23
C GLY A 93 -4.04 25.67 -13.91
N GLN A 94 -5.05 25.75 -13.05
CA GLN A 94 -4.96 26.31 -11.71
C GLN A 94 -5.33 25.30 -10.62
N HIS A 95 -6.26 24.39 -10.91
CA HIS A 95 -6.78 23.40 -9.99
C HIS A 95 -6.71 22.01 -10.61
N PHE A 96 -6.41 21.05 -9.75
CA PHE A 96 -6.68 19.64 -9.98
C PHE A 96 -8.05 19.31 -9.40
N ARG A 97 -8.91 18.70 -10.21
CA ARG A 97 -10.21 18.16 -9.76
C ARG A 97 -10.29 16.68 -10.12
N GLY A 98 -10.43 15.84 -9.11
CA GLY A 98 -10.57 14.39 -9.26
C GLY A 98 -11.84 13.86 -8.60
N VAL A 99 -12.61 13.06 -9.33
CA VAL A 99 -13.74 12.29 -8.79
C VAL A 99 -13.22 10.93 -8.34
N PRO A 100 -13.16 10.63 -7.03
CA PRO A 100 -12.62 9.36 -6.55
C PRO A 100 -13.52 8.18 -6.94
N GLN A 101 -12.92 7.00 -7.06
CA GLN A 101 -13.63 5.73 -7.30
C GLN A 101 -14.46 5.30 -6.09
N ASP A 102 -13.99 5.59 -4.88
CA ASP A 102 -14.76 5.38 -3.66
C ASP A 102 -15.88 6.42 -3.56
N ALA A 103 -17.13 5.98 -3.73
CA ALA A 103 -18.32 6.83 -3.71
C ALA A 103 -18.55 7.55 -2.37
N PHE A 104 -17.92 7.10 -1.28
CA PHE A 104 -18.00 7.76 0.03
C PHE A 104 -17.01 8.92 0.16
N ARG A 105 -16.01 9.01 -0.73
CA ARG A 105 -15.05 10.11 -0.78
C ARG A 105 -15.64 11.27 -1.56
N ARG A 106 -15.42 12.49 -1.04
CA ARG A 106 -15.79 13.71 -1.76
C ARG A 106 -14.84 13.94 -2.94
N THR A 107 -15.32 14.65 -3.94
CA THR A 107 -14.48 15.16 -5.03
C THR A 107 -13.26 15.87 -4.44
N VAL A 108 -12.08 15.46 -4.91
CA VAL A 108 -10.81 16.06 -4.54
C VAL A 108 -10.62 17.28 -5.41
N GLU A 109 -10.46 18.44 -4.80
CA GLU A 109 -10.14 19.68 -5.49
C GLU A 109 -8.94 20.31 -4.79
N VAL A 110 -7.84 20.50 -5.53
CA VAL A 110 -6.57 20.97 -4.98
C VAL A 110 -5.98 22.02 -5.91
N PRO A 111 -5.60 23.21 -5.42
CA PRO A 111 -4.85 24.17 -6.22
C PRO A 111 -3.51 23.57 -6.66
N LEU A 112 -3.18 23.60 -7.94
CA LEU A 112 -1.89 23.12 -8.45
C LEU A 112 -0.71 23.87 -7.84
N GLY A 113 -0.92 25.14 -7.46
CA GLY A 113 0.06 25.93 -6.71
C GLY A 113 0.41 25.34 -5.34
N GLU A 114 -0.47 24.53 -4.75
CA GLU A 114 -0.24 23.86 -3.47
C GLU A 114 0.34 22.44 -3.64
N VAL A 115 0.30 21.88 -4.85
CA VAL A 115 0.91 20.57 -5.15
C VAL A 115 2.43 20.71 -5.25
N GLN A 116 3.15 20.12 -4.30
CA GLN A 116 4.62 20.08 -4.30
C GLN A 116 5.13 18.99 -5.25
N SER A 117 4.50 17.81 -5.22
CA SER A 117 4.85 16.72 -6.12
C SER A 117 3.64 15.84 -6.39
N ALA A 118 3.64 15.21 -7.55
CA ALA A 118 2.66 14.20 -7.89
C ALA A 118 3.36 12.89 -8.22
N GLY A 119 2.64 11.80 -8.13
CA GLY A 119 3.15 10.49 -8.48
C GLY A 119 2.03 9.50 -8.73
N ILE A 120 2.40 8.37 -9.30
CA ILE A 120 1.50 7.24 -9.50
C ILE A 120 2.02 6.07 -8.67
N GLN A 121 1.10 5.32 -8.07
CA GLN A 121 1.45 4.19 -7.23
C GLN A 121 1.16 2.88 -7.96
N GLU A 122 2.18 2.06 -8.20
CA GLU A 122 1.97 0.69 -8.68
C GLU A 122 1.98 -0.27 -7.49
N VAL A 123 0.90 -1.03 -7.35
CA VAL A 123 0.79 -2.09 -6.35
C VAL A 123 1.26 -3.41 -6.99
N SER A 124 2.40 -3.94 -6.53
CA SER A 124 2.97 -5.16 -7.10
C SER A 124 2.33 -6.40 -6.47
N VAL A 125 1.27 -6.93 -7.08
CA VAL A 125 0.54 -8.12 -6.61
C VAL A 125 1.46 -9.36 -6.50
N GLY A 126 2.41 -9.52 -7.43
CA GLY A 126 3.35 -10.66 -7.44
C GLY A 126 4.33 -10.67 -6.26
N ARG A 127 4.81 -9.49 -5.83
CA ARG A 127 5.64 -9.38 -4.61
C ARG A 127 4.83 -9.65 -3.35
N THR A 128 3.58 -9.20 -3.30
CA THR A 128 2.65 -9.49 -2.21
C THR A 128 2.40 -11.00 -2.07
N ALA A 129 2.18 -11.70 -3.18
CA ALA A 129 1.98 -13.15 -3.18
C ALA A 129 3.23 -13.93 -2.73
N LEU A 130 4.43 -13.51 -3.16
CA LEU A 130 5.71 -14.11 -2.74
C LEU A 130 6.01 -13.90 -1.25
N LEU A 131 5.70 -12.73 -0.70
CA LEU A 131 5.88 -12.47 0.73
C LEU A 131 4.93 -13.34 1.58
N LEU A 132 3.68 -13.49 1.15
CA LEU A 132 2.70 -14.32 1.86
C LEU A 132 3.09 -15.81 1.83
N SER A 133 3.60 -16.33 0.71
CA SER A 133 4.07 -17.72 0.63
C SER A 133 5.35 -17.95 1.43
N GLY A 134 6.27 -16.97 1.44
CA GLY A 134 7.50 -17.03 2.23
C GLY A 134 7.26 -17.08 3.74
N ILE A 135 6.33 -16.26 4.25
CA ILE A 135 5.96 -16.29 5.68
C ILE A 135 5.35 -17.66 6.04
N GLY A 136 4.49 -18.22 5.18
CA GLY A 136 3.90 -19.55 5.37
C GLY A 136 4.96 -20.64 5.50
N ALA A 137 5.96 -20.64 4.61
CA ALA A 137 7.05 -21.62 4.63
C ALA A 137 7.94 -21.50 5.88
N VAL A 138 8.22 -20.28 6.35
CA VAL A 138 9.05 -20.04 7.54
C VAL A 138 8.32 -20.49 8.82
N VAL A 139 7.02 -20.22 8.95
CA VAL A 139 6.23 -20.65 10.12
C VAL A 139 6.11 -22.17 10.16
N VAL A 140 5.82 -22.80 9.03
CA VAL A 140 5.74 -24.27 8.94
C VAL A 140 7.11 -24.91 9.20
N GLY A 141 8.18 -24.36 8.62
CA GLY A 141 9.55 -24.83 8.85
C GLY A 141 9.98 -24.71 10.32
N ALA A 142 9.64 -23.61 10.99
CA ALA A 142 9.95 -23.39 12.40
C ALA A 142 9.19 -24.35 13.33
N LEU A 143 7.92 -24.66 13.02
CA LEU A 143 7.13 -25.63 13.80
C LEU A 143 7.65 -27.07 13.66
N ILE A 144 8.06 -27.46 12.45
CA ILE A 144 8.65 -28.79 12.20
C ILE A 144 10.03 -28.89 12.88
N GLY A 145 10.87 -27.85 12.77
CA GLY A 145 12.17 -27.80 13.43
C GLY A 145 12.06 -27.84 14.97
N ALA A 146 11.10 -27.13 15.56
CA ALA A 146 10.89 -27.14 17.01
C ALA A 146 10.37 -28.49 17.53
N LYS A 147 9.52 -29.20 16.74
CA LYS A 147 9.05 -30.55 17.08
C LYS A 147 10.19 -31.58 17.11
N LEU A 148 11.16 -31.46 16.21
CA LEU A 148 12.33 -32.34 16.17
C LEU A 148 13.36 -32.01 17.27
N ALA A 149 13.49 -30.75 17.68
CA ALA A 149 14.46 -30.35 18.71
C ALA A 149 14.03 -30.66 20.17
N ILE A 150 12.74 -30.92 20.42
CA ILE A 150 12.21 -31.19 21.77
C ILE A 150 12.08 -32.70 22.05
N GLY A 151 12.26 -33.54 21.04
CA GLY A 151 12.23 -35.00 21.16
C GLY A 151 13.59 -35.61 21.48
N ASP A 152 14.23 -35.26 22.59
CA ASP A 152 15.16 -36.13 23.36
C ASP A 152 15.80 -35.34 24.51
N VAL A 153 15.10 -35.22 25.63
CA VAL A 153 15.76 -34.95 26.92
C VAL A 153 15.22 -35.95 27.95
N PRO A 154 16.01 -36.93 28.39
CA PRO A 154 15.58 -37.86 29.43
C PRO A 154 15.38 -37.07 30.74
N ARG A 155 14.14 -37.03 31.23
CA ARG A 155 13.82 -36.52 32.58
C ARG A 155 14.39 -37.47 33.62
N LYS A 156 15.35 -37.00 34.42
CA LYS A 156 15.69 -37.59 35.72
C LYS A 156 15.02 -36.75 36.82
N PRO A 157 13.96 -37.22 37.50
CA PRO A 157 13.55 -36.63 38.77
C PRO A 157 14.43 -37.24 39.88
N ALA A 158 15.26 -36.43 40.55
CA ALA A 158 14.95 -35.58 41.70
C ALA A 158 15.39 -36.29 42.98
N GLY A 159 16.61 -35.97 43.45
CA GLY A 159 17.01 -36.27 44.81
C GLY A 159 16.51 -35.15 45.72
N ASP A 160 15.68 -35.50 46.70
CA ASP A 160 15.23 -34.60 47.76
C ASP A 160 16.35 -34.36 48.77
N PRO A 161 16.69 -33.10 49.11
CA PRO A 161 17.51 -32.81 50.27
C PRO A 161 16.75 -31.83 51.17
N CYS A 162 15.93 -32.35 52.07
CA CYS A 162 15.50 -31.71 53.32
C CYS A 162 14.79 -32.82 54.12
N GLY A 163 15.25 -33.24 55.29
CA GLY A 163 16.04 -32.51 56.27
C GLY A 163 15.30 -32.63 57.59
N ASP A 164 15.95 -33.28 58.54
CA ASP A 164 15.66 -33.20 59.97
C ASP A 164 15.12 -31.82 60.37
N VAL A 165 13.83 -31.70 60.68
CA VAL A 165 13.34 -31.04 61.89
C VAL A 165 11.91 -31.55 62.13
N GLY A 166 11.71 -32.28 63.23
CA GLY A 166 10.38 -32.62 63.71
C GLY A 166 9.55 -31.38 64.03
N CYS A 167 8.24 -31.48 63.89
CA CYS A 167 7.29 -30.61 64.57
C CYS A 167 6.01 -31.38 64.92
N PRO A 168 5.31 -30.98 66.00
CA PRO A 168 4.59 -31.87 66.89
C PRO A 168 3.05 -31.69 66.86
N PHE A 169 2.39 -32.61 67.58
CA PHE A 169 0.96 -32.77 67.89
C PHE A 169 0.12 -33.55 66.88
#